data_AF-A0A5C9CF62-F1
#
_entry.id   AF-A0A5C9CF62-F1
#
_cell.length_a   1.000
_cell.length_b   1.000
_cell.length_c   1.000
_cell.angle_alpha   90.00
_cell.angle_beta   90.00
_cell.angle_gamma   90.00
#
_symmetry.space_group_name_H-M   'P 1'
#
loop_
_entity.id
_entity.type
_entity.pdbx_description
1 polymer ?
#
loop_
_entity_poly.entity_id
_entity_poly.type
_entity_poly.pdbx_seq_one_letter_code
_entity_poly.pdbx_strand_id
1 'polypeptide(L)'
;TFAPGITSQTILVTIESDSNPEPTQNFFVNLSAPTNAILSDAQGQGLILDNDGGPPGRTMDITSVAVAEGDSGTLNALVTVTLSNPAPIAITVDFNSTDGTATAGLDYTAVSGTVTFPIGSVSETITIPITGDLRNEGNEVFFIDLSNPFRVPMINSRAQVTITDNDGAFPVATLEDTLLGGAGNDTITGSIGTDILNGQGGNDSILGGDGNDTLLGGAGDDTLDGQAGNDLLDGQGGADLLFGDAGDDTFDLDLAAGGQDTVDGGDGLNSINANGTNNADTLSVDTSSGLIRVVRGVSTMTAAANIQVVTVNGLGGNDSITIGSLTGASSTVLTVDGGEGADLITATGADIGLVRLLLSGNSGNDTIRGSLGNDTIFGGAGSDDLKGSDGNDTIIAGDGDDTVDGENGNDSAEGGLGADSLRGSAGNDSLLGGNDFDTLEGGTGNDTLDGGDSVDVLNGAAGDDSLLGGLGTDTLNGGVGNDTLDGGFNDDAIVGGLGNDKIRGDHGDDTIDGGDGNDTINGGDGNDVITGGLGNDAIDGSDGNDNINSGAGSDTIVGGDGSDTLKGGAGRDLILGEDGDDSIDGQGGVDTVAGNQGADTIGDSPSEIDETFVLPASLRTILNAL
;
A
#
# COMPACT_ATOMS: atom_id res chain seq x y z
N THR A 1 77.32 30.33 -59.29
CA THR A 1 78.26 30.60 -60.41
C THR A 1 77.74 29.92 -61.67
N PHE A 2 77.93 30.49 -62.86
CA PHE A 2 77.47 29.92 -64.12
C PHE A 2 78.65 29.25 -64.84
N ALA A 3 78.53 27.96 -65.14
CA ALA A 3 79.49 27.26 -66.00
C ALA A 3 79.21 27.58 -67.48
N PRO A 4 80.20 27.47 -68.39
CA PRO A 4 80.00 27.73 -69.82
C PRO A 4 78.81 26.94 -70.38
N GLY A 5 77.88 27.61 -71.06
CA GLY A 5 76.68 27.02 -71.67
C GLY A 5 75.44 26.95 -70.76
N ILE A 6 75.56 27.27 -69.47
CA ILE A 6 74.42 27.31 -68.53
C ILE A 6 73.88 28.74 -68.42
N THR A 7 72.56 28.88 -68.52
CA THR A 7 71.87 30.18 -68.58
C THR A 7 70.96 30.48 -67.38
N SER A 8 70.76 29.53 -66.47
CA SER A 8 70.02 29.73 -65.20
C SER A 8 70.71 29.06 -64.02
N GLN A 9 70.59 29.67 -62.84
CA GLN A 9 71.01 29.13 -61.55
C GLN A 9 70.01 29.60 -60.47
N THR A 10 69.80 28.78 -59.44
CA THR A 10 68.82 29.06 -58.37
C THR A 10 69.52 29.38 -57.05
N ILE A 11 68.94 30.29 -56.27
CA ILE A 11 69.36 30.63 -54.90
C ILE A 11 68.24 30.20 -53.96
N LEU A 12 68.58 29.52 -52.86
CA LEU A 12 67.63 29.12 -51.83
C LEU A 12 67.58 30.19 -50.73
N VAL A 13 66.37 30.60 -50.35
CA VAL A 13 66.09 31.49 -49.22
C VAL A 13 65.15 30.75 -48.27
N THR A 14 65.54 30.60 -47.01
CA THR A 14 64.71 29.96 -45.98
C THR A 14 63.73 30.98 -45.39
N ILE A 15 62.47 30.58 -45.21
CA ILE A 15 61.43 31.38 -44.56
C ILE A 15 61.16 30.76 -43.18
N GLU A 16 61.17 31.59 -42.13
CA GLU A 16 60.84 31.17 -40.76
C GLU A 16 59.30 31.12 -40.59
N SER A 17 58.79 30.13 -39.85
CA SER A 17 57.35 29.91 -39.66
C SER A 17 56.97 30.07 -38.19
N ASP A 18 55.79 30.63 -37.91
CA ASP A 18 55.18 30.65 -36.58
C ASP A 18 53.69 30.27 -36.59
N SER A 19 52.86 30.91 -35.76
CA SER A 19 51.42 30.61 -35.61
C SER A 19 50.55 31.86 -35.42
N ASN A 20 51.12 33.05 -35.63
CA ASN A 20 50.41 34.32 -35.52
C ASN A 20 49.91 34.74 -36.92
N PRO A 21 48.66 35.17 -37.06
CA PRO A 21 48.17 35.71 -38.33
C PRO A 21 48.89 37.02 -38.70
N GLU A 22 49.47 37.08 -39.90
CA GLU A 22 50.26 38.20 -40.38
C GLU A 22 49.85 38.63 -41.81
N PRO A 23 49.95 39.92 -42.17
CA PRO A 23 49.71 40.34 -43.55
C PRO A 23 50.81 39.83 -44.49
N THR A 24 50.51 39.70 -45.80
CA THR A 24 51.52 39.34 -46.80
C THR A 24 52.70 40.32 -46.78
N GLN A 25 53.90 39.77 -46.55
CA GLN A 25 55.13 40.53 -46.48
C GLN A 25 55.96 40.33 -47.75
N ASN A 26 56.94 41.20 -47.98
CA ASN A 26 57.89 41.03 -49.07
C ASN A 26 59.32 41.03 -48.56
N PHE A 27 60.18 40.37 -49.33
CA PHE A 27 61.63 40.46 -49.18
C PHE A 27 62.27 40.64 -50.56
N PHE A 28 63.51 41.13 -50.57
CA PHE A 28 64.25 41.38 -51.80
C PHE A 28 65.61 40.70 -51.76
N VAL A 29 65.98 40.07 -52.87
CA VAL A 29 67.31 39.51 -53.12
C VAL A 29 68.00 40.35 -54.18
N ASN A 30 69.10 40.99 -53.80
CA ASN A 30 69.87 41.87 -54.68
C ASN A 30 71.08 41.14 -55.26
N LEU A 31 71.16 41.07 -56.59
CA LEU A 31 72.35 40.66 -57.30
C LEU A 31 73.31 41.85 -57.42
N SER A 32 74.60 41.60 -57.19
CA SER A 32 75.63 42.62 -57.33
C SER A 32 76.92 42.01 -57.89
N ALA A 33 77.80 42.87 -58.41
CA ALA A 33 79.11 42.52 -58.95
C ALA A 33 79.09 41.41 -60.03
N PRO A 34 78.41 41.63 -61.18
CA PRO A 34 78.47 40.67 -62.28
C PRO A 34 79.87 40.67 -62.92
N THR A 35 80.36 39.49 -63.30
CA THR A 35 81.60 39.33 -64.07
C THR A 35 81.23 38.98 -65.51
N ASN A 36 81.66 39.81 -66.47
CA ASN A 36 81.39 39.65 -67.91
C ASN A 36 79.89 39.54 -68.28
N ALA A 37 79.02 40.11 -67.46
CA ALA A 37 77.59 40.24 -67.71
C ALA A 37 77.10 41.62 -67.28
N ILE A 38 75.96 42.04 -67.82
CA ILE A 38 75.27 43.26 -67.40
C ILE A 38 73.99 42.80 -66.68
N LEU A 39 73.77 43.28 -65.45
CA LEU A 39 72.51 43.06 -64.74
C LEU A 39 71.47 44.03 -65.31
N SER A 40 70.54 43.53 -66.11
CA SER A 40 69.41 44.30 -66.62
C SER A 40 68.32 44.52 -65.57
N ASP A 41 68.16 43.53 -64.68
CA ASP A 41 67.41 43.63 -63.45
C ASP A 41 68.26 43.00 -62.35
N ALA A 42 68.52 43.77 -61.29
CA ALA A 42 69.43 43.39 -60.22
C ALA A 42 68.70 43.01 -58.93
N GLN A 43 67.36 43.04 -58.89
CA GLN A 43 66.61 42.76 -57.67
C GLN A 43 65.44 41.81 -57.95
N GLY A 44 65.46 40.64 -57.31
CA GLY A 44 64.30 39.75 -57.25
C GLY A 44 63.49 40.05 -55.99
N GLN A 45 62.17 40.21 -56.11
CA GLN A 45 61.25 40.31 -54.98
C GLN A 45 60.59 38.96 -54.71
N GLY A 46 60.61 38.50 -53.46
CA GLY A 46 59.81 37.39 -52.99
C GLY A 46 58.68 37.87 -52.10
N LEU A 47 57.55 37.16 -52.11
CA LEU A 47 56.42 37.39 -51.22
C LEU A 47 56.37 36.26 -50.19
N ILE A 48 56.08 36.61 -48.94
CA ILE A 48 55.78 35.66 -47.86
C ILE A 48 54.28 35.74 -47.63
N LEU A 49 53.59 34.64 -47.91
CA LEU A 49 52.16 34.47 -47.71
C LEU A 49 51.95 33.76 -46.36
N ASP A 50 51.17 34.38 -45.47
CA ASP A 50 50.79 33.80 -44.18
C ASP A 50 49.83 32.61 -44.36
N ASN A 51 49.95 31.61 -43.50
CA ASN A 51 49.14 30.40 -43.48
C ASN A 51 48.49 30.11 -42.11
N ASP A 52 48.59 31.04 -41.15
CA ASP A 52 48.16 30.84 -39.77
C ASP A 52 46.86 31.58 -39.39
N GLY A 53 46.25 32.31 -40.33
CA GLY A 53 44.94 32.97 -40.18
C GLY A 53 43.82 32.42 -41.09
N GLY A 54 42.73 31.91 -40.50
CA GLY A 54 41.40 32.05 -41.10
C GLY A 54 40.94 33.52 -40.99
N PRO A 55 40.09 34.05 -41.89
CA PRO A 55 39.78 35.47 -41.90
C PRO A 55 39.18 35.93 -40.55
N PRO A 56 39.63 37.07 -39.99
CA PRO A 56 39.06 37.63 -38.78
C PRO A 56 37.57 37.92 -38.97
N GLY A 57 36.74 37.49 -38.01
CA GLY A 57 35.30 37.78 -37.97
C GLY A 57 34.34 36.62 -38.32
N ARG A 58 34.84 35.39 -38.53
CA ARG A 58 33.94 34.23 -38.71
C ARG A 58 33.36 33.76 -37.37
N THR A 59 32.04 33.73 -37.27
CA THR A 59 31.30 33.24 -36.11
C THR A 59 30.29 32.18 -36.54
N MET A 60 29.93 31.32 -35.59
CA MET A 60 28.87 30.32 -35.74
C MET A 60 27.65 30.74 -34.93
N ASP A 61 26.46 30.47 -35.43
CA ASP A 61 25.22 30.76 -34.72
C ASP A 61 24.17 29.68 -34.97
N ILE A 62 23.19 29.56 -34.07
CA ILE A 62 22.06 28.63 -34.18
C ILE A 62 20.75 29.37 -33.95
N THR A 63 19.75 29.12 -34.78
CA THR A 63 18.48 29.86 -34.73
C THR A 63 17.39 29.04 -34.04
N SER A 64 16.67 29.67 -33.12
CA SER A 64 15.43 29.10 -32.56
C SER A 64 14.33 29.03 -33.62
N VAL A 65 13.46 28.03 -33.53
CA VAL A 65 12.36 27.81 -34.49
C VAL A 65 11.07 27.49 -33.73
N ALA A 66 9.95 27.76 -34.38
CA ALA A 66 8.64 27.31 -33.94
C ALA A 66 8.03 26.44 -35.04
N VAL A 67 7.40 25.34 -34.66
CA VAL A 67 6.79 24.36 -35.55
C VAL A 67 5.51 23.85 -34.90
N ALA A 68 4.46 23.63 -35.68
CA ALA A 68 3.24 22.99 -35.17
C ALA A 68 3.46 21.47 -35.01
N GLU A 69 2.91 20.82 -33.98
CA GLU A 69 3.10 19.36 -33.82
C GLU A 69 2.40 18.54 -34.92
N GLY A 70 1.25 19.05 -35.37
CA GLY A 70 0.36 18.42 -36.33
C GLY A 70 -0.52 17.35 -35.68
N ASP A 71 -1.73 17.19 -36.19
CA ASP A 71 -2.80 16.36 -35.60
C ASP A 71 -2.52 14.84 -35.55
N SER A 72 -1.44 14.37 -36.21
CA SER A 72 -0.99 12.97 -36.20
C SER A 72 0.35 12.76 -36.91
N GLY A 73 1.09 11.74 -36.48
CA GLY A 73 2.27 11.26 -37.19
C GLY A 73 3.55 12.00 -36.76
N THR A 74 4.48 12.21 -37.70
CA THR A 74 5.73 12.95 -37.38
C THR A 74 5.96 14.09 -38.35
N LEU A 75 6.09 15.31 -37.80
CA LEU A 75 6.57 16.48 -38.51
C LEU A 75 8.07 16.68 -38.24
N ASN A 76 8.72 17.54 -39.01
CA ASN A 76 10.15 17.79 -38.86
C ASN A 76 10.41 19.26 -38.52
N ALA A 77 10.95 19.52 -37.34
CA ALA A 77 11.57 20.79 -37.01
C ALA A 77 12.95 20.88 -37.70
N LEU A 78 13.20 22.00 -38.37
CA LEU A 78 14.47 22.25 -39.06
C LEU A 78 15.23 23.39 -38.38
N VAL A 79 16.18 23.05 -37.51
CA VAL A 79 17.02 24.02 -36.82
C VAL A 79 18.25 24.32 -37.67
N THR A 80 18.47 25.58 -38.04
CA THR A 80 19.59 25.97 -38.90
C THR A 80 20.79 26.44 -38.07
N VAL A 81 21.97 25.88 -38.36
CA VAL A 81 23.26 26.36 -37.86
C VAL A 81 23.94 27.14 -38.99
N THR A 82 24.45 28.33 -38.71
CA THR A 82 25.04 29.23 -39.71
C THR A 82 26.47 29.64 -39.39
N LEU A 83 27.24 29.94 -40.43
CA LEU A 83 28.54 30.61 -40.37
C LEU A 83 28.42 32.00 -40.97
N SER A 84 29.03 33.01 -40.34
CA SER A 84 29.02 34.39 -40.87
C SER A 84 29.78 34.55 -42.21
N ASN A 85 30.58 33.54 -42.61
CA ASN A 85 31.28 33.48 -43.90
C ASN A 85 31.46 32.02 -44.37
N PRO A 86 31.59 31.77 -45.70
CA PRO A 86 31.77 30.42 -46.27
C PRO A 86 32.96 29.65 -45.70
N ALA A 87 32.75 28.39 -45.31
CA ALA A 87 33.76 27.55 -44.69
C ALA A 87 34.98 27.37 -45.63
N PRO A 88 36.20 27.78 -45.22
CA PRO A 88 37.39 27.70 -46.10
C PRO A 88 37.97 26.28 -46.14
N ILE A 89 37.64 25.49 -45.12
CA ILE A 89 37.90 24.07 -44.91
C ILE A 89 36.65 23.47 -44.26
N ALA A 90 36.56 22.15 -44.13
CA ALA A 90 35.47 21.55 -43.36
C ALA A 90 35.49 22.05 -41.91
N ILE A 91 34.34 22.50 -41.41
CA ILE A 91 34.14 22.94 -40.02
C ILE A 91 33.09 22.04 -39.38
N THR A 92 33.32 21.58 -38.15
CA THR A 92 32.40 20.70 -37.44
C THR A 92 31.94 21.30 -36.11
N VAL A 93 30.76 20.89 -35.66
CA VAL A 93 30.20 21.19 -34.33
C VAL A 93 29.30 20.04 -33.90
N ASP A 94 29.36 19.64 -32.64
CA ASP A 94 28.51 18.59 -32.08
C ASP A 94 27.21 19.19 -31.55
N PHE A 95 26.14 18.40 -31.52
CA PHE A 95 24.85 18.80 -30.96
C PHE A 95 24.15 17.67 -30.20
N ASN A 96 23.30 18.05 -29.25
CA ASN A 96 22.39 17.16 -28.53
C ASN A 96 21.07 17.89 -28.23
N SER A 97 19.94 17.19 -28.28
CA SER A 97 18.66 17.72 -27.78
C SER A 97 18.54 17.55 -26.27
N THR A 98 17.91 18.52 -25.61
CA THR A 98 17.60 18.47 -24.18
C THR A 98 16.16 18.92 -23.95
N ASP A 99 15.47 18.23 -23.05
CA ASP A 99 14.05 18.48 -22.74
C ASP A 99 13.85 19.86 -22.09
N GLY A 100 12.64 20.39 -22.27
CA GLY A 100 12.17 21.59 -21.60
C GLY A 100 10.84 21.32 -20.93
N THR A 101 9.76 21.91 -21.43
CA THR A 101 8.40 21.42 -21.11
C THR A 101 8.02 20.26 -22.02
N ALA A 102 8.52 20.25 -23.26
CA ALA A 102 8.46 19.08 -24.14
C ALA A 102 9.54 18.04 -23.74
N THR A 103 9.14 16.78 -23.69
CA THR A 103 9.85 15.56 -23.28
C THR A 103 10.11 14.63 -24.48
N ALA A 104 11.36 14.16 -24.61
CA ALA A 104 11.70 13.20 -25.66
C ALA A 104 10.96 11.86 -25.51
N GLY A 105 10.35 11.39 -26.60
CA GLY A 105 9.57 10.14 -26.66
C GLY A 105 8.06 10.38 -26.63
N LEU A 106 7.62 11.51 -26.07
CA LEU A 106 6.25 11.99 -26.16
C LEU A 106 6.16 12.99 -27.32
N ASP A 107 6.72 14.19 -27.17
CA ASP A 107 6.45 15.32 -28.09
C ASP A 107 7.48 15.42 -29.22
N TYR A 108 8.68 14.85 -29.02
CA TYR A 108 9.71 14.79 -30.06
C TYR A 108 10.65 13.60 -29.90
N THR A 109 11.36 13.23 -30.97
CA THR A 109 12.41 12.20 -30.88
C THR A 109 13.75 12.82 -30.53
N ALA A 110 14.39 12.37 -29.44
CA ALA A 110 15.73 12.84 -29.05
C ALA A 110 16.76 12.63 -30.19
N VAL A 111 17.58 13.65 -30.45
CA VAL A 111 18.61 13.65 -31.49
C VAL A 111 19.96 14.11 -30.96
N SER A 112 21.03 13.48 -31.44
CA SER A 112 22.41 13.91 -31.19
C SER A 112 23.30 13.60 -32.40
N GLY A 113 24.40 14.33 -32.54
CA GLY A 113 25.35 14.09 -33.64
C GLY A 113 26.34 15.21 -33.87
N THR A 114 26.93 15.23 -35.07
CA THR A 114 27.89 16.26 -35.52
C THR A 114 27.44 16.90 -36.82
N VAL A 115 27.28 18.22 -36.83
CA VAL A 115 27.09 19.01 -38.05
C VAL A 115 28.44 19.25 -38.70
N THR A 116 28.55 18.96 -40.00
CA THR A 116 29.75 19.23 -40.81
C THR A 116 29.42 20.23 -41.90
N PHE A 117 30.05 21.40 -41.86
CA PHE A 117 30.02 22.39 -42.93
C PHE A 117 31.08 22.05 -43.98
N PRO A 118 30.72 21.60 -45.20
CA PRO A 118 31.68 21.37 -46.26
C PRO A 118 32.34 22.69 -46.70
N ILE A 119 33.46 22.58 -47.40
CA ILE A 119 34.16 23.75 -47.96
C ILE A 119 33.19 24.56 -48.83
N GLY A 120 33.05 25.85 -48.52
CA GLY A 120 32.19 26.80 -49.19
C GLY A 120 30.78 26.92 -48.61
N SER A 121 30.36 26.09 -47.65
CA SER A 121 29.03 26.20 -47.04
C SER A 121 28.97 27.28 -45.97
N VAL A 122 27.76 27.84 -45.77
CA VAL A 122 27.47 28.88 -44.78
C VAL A 122 26.35 28.48 -43.82
N SER A 123 25.65 27.39 -44.08
CA SER A 123 24.53 26.93 -43.28
C SER A 123 24.33 25.43 -43.46
N GLU A 124 23.98 24.75 -42.38
CA GLU A 124 23.53 23.36 -42.39
C GLU A 124 22.30 23.25 -41.46
N THR A 125 21.46 22.23 -41.65
CA THR A 125 20.23 22.03 -40.87
C THR A 125 20.29 20.75 -40.05
N ILE A 126 19.81 20.84 -38.81
CA ILE A 126 19.49 19.69 -37.96
C ILE A 126 18.00 19.42 -38.13
N THR A 127 17.65 18.18 -38.45
CA THR A 127 16.27 17.72 -38.56
C THR A 127 15.89 16.99 -37.28
N ILE A 128 14.81 17.44 -36.64
CA ILE A 128 14.26 16.83 -35.43
C ILE A 128 12.83 16.37 -35.74
N PRO A 129 12.52 15.08 -35.60
CA PRO A 129 11.15 14.59 -35.67
C PRO A 129 10.35 15.10 -34.45
N ILE A 130 9.25 15.77 -34.71
CA ILE A 130 8.21 16.17 -33.76
C ILE A 130 7.09 15.15 -33.87
N THR A 131 6.64 14.61 -32.74
CA THR A 131 5.49 13.71 -32.69
C THR A 131 4.25 14.59 -32.70
N GLY A 132 3.32 14.30 -33.60
CA GLY A 132 2.04 14.97 -33.64
C GLY A 132 0.96 14.08 -33.03
N ASP A 133 0.11 14.66 -32.20
CA ASP A 133 -1.08 14.04 -31.64
C ASP A 133 -2.27 15.01 -31.67
N LEU A 134 -3.28 14.78 -30.83
CA LEU A 134 -4.52 15.56 -30.79
C LEU A 134 -4.72 16.23 -29.41
N ARG A 135 -3.71 16.16 -28.54
CA ARG A 135 -3.80 16.67 -27.17
C ARG A 135 -3.51 18.16 -27.16
N ASN A 136 -4.40 18.93 -26.54
CA ASN A 136 -4.14 20.35 -26.30
C ASN A 136 -3.26 20.50 -25.05
N GLU A 137 -1.96 20.33 -25.24
CA GLU A 137 -0.93 20.44 -24.19
C GLU A 137 -0.45 21.90 -24.02
N GLY A 138 -0.94 22.80 -24.88
CA GLY A 138 -0.44 24.16 -25.02
C GLY A 138 0.94 24.23 -25.68
N ASN A 139 1.48 25.44 -25.86
CA ASN A 139 2.79 25.57 -26.51
C ASN A 139 3.92 25.08 -25.61
N GLU A 140 4.67 24.11 -26.10
CA GLU A 140 5.79 23.52 -25.38
C GLU A 140 7.16 23.90 -25.97
N VAL A 141 8.23 23.67 -25.21
CA VAL A 141 9.60 23.98 -25.63
C VAL A 141 10.58 22.87 -25.28
N PHE A 142 11.53 22.60 -26.20
CA PHE A 142 12.76 21.86 -25.93
C PHE A 142 13.97 22.61 -26.52
N PHE A 143 15.19 22.12 -26.27
CA PHE A 143 16.41 22.83 -26.66
C PHE A 143 17.36 21.97 -27.51
N ILE A 144 18.09 22.63 -28.40
CA ILE A 144 19.26 22.07 -29.10
C ILE A 144 20.51 22.76 -28.60
N ASP A 145 21.39 22.00 -27.97
CA ASP A 145 22.67 22.45 -27.41
C ASP A 145 23.83 22.12 -28.35
N LEU A 146 24.61 23.13 -28.75
CA LEU A 146 25.84 22.96 -29.53
C LEU A 146 27.07 22.86 -28.63
N SER A 147 28.02 22.00 -29.02
CA SER A 147 29.29 21.81 -28.33
C SER A 147 30.46 21.54 -29.28
N ASN A 148 31.68 21.61 -28.77
CA ASN A 148 32.92 21.27 -29.50
C ASN A 148 33.12 21.93 -30.89
N PRO A 149 32.93 23.26 -31.07
CA PRO A 149 33.14 23.88 -32.38
C PRO A 149 34.59 23.79 -32.85
N PHE A 150 34.79 23.37 -34.09
CA PHE A 150 36.12 23.34 -34.70
C PHE A 150 36.51 24.73 -35.23
N ARG A 151 37.33 25.44 -34.45
CA ARG A 151 38.00 26.71 -34.84
C ARG A 151 37.07 27.88 -35.22
N VAL A 152 35.83 27.89 -34.73
CA VAL A 152 34.88 29.00 -34.90
C VAL A 152 34.24 29.36 -33.56
N PRO A 153 34.29 30.63 -33.11
CA PRO A 153 33.55 31.08 -31.94
C PRO A 153 32.03 31.04 -32.18
N MET A 154 31.27 30.57 -31.19
CA MET A 154 29.80 30.58 -31.21
C MET A 154 29.25 31.91 -30.68
N ILE A 155 28.23 32.45 -31.34
CA ILE A 155 27.41 33.57 -30.83
C ILE A 155 26.39 33.01 -29.84
N ASN A 156 25.57 32.04 -30.27
CA ASN A 156 24.70 31.25 -29.42
C ASN A 156 25.10 29.79 -29.48
N SER A 157 25.07 29.12 -28.33
CA SER A 157 25.32 27.67 -28.21
C SER A 157 24.05 26.88 -27.91
N ARG A 158 22.88 27.53 -27.85
CA ARG A 158 21.58 26.91 -27.59
C ARG A 158 20.51 27.55 -28.47
N ALA A 159 19.67 26.73 -29.08
CA ALA A 159 18.44 27.16 -29.73
C ALA A 159 17.23 26.54 -29.02
N GLN A 160 16.15 27.31 -28.89
CA GLN A 160 14.86 26.82 -28.45
C GLN A 160 14.07 26.34 -29.67
N VAL A 161 13.45 25.17 -29.56
CA VAL A 161 12.42 24.72 -30.47
C VAL A 161 11.11 24.83 -29.72
N THR A 162 10.18 25.63 -30.24
CA THR A 162 8.83 25.72 -29.69
C THR A 162 7.91 24.86 -30.54
N ILE A 163 7.30 23.86 -29.91
CA ILE A 163 6.21 23.09 -30.48
C ILE A 163 4.96 23.93 -30.22
N THR A 164 4.32 24.41 -31.28
CA THR A 164 3.12 25.22 -31.16
C THR A 164 1.92 24.34 -31.31
N ASP A 165 1.21 24.14 -30.20
CA ASP A 165 -0.06 23.44 -30.18
C ASP A 165 -0.98 23.98 -31.28
N ASN A 166 -1.40 23.09 -32.16
CA ASN A 166 -2.32 23.38 -33.24
C ASN A 166 -3.65 22.64 -33.12
N ASP A 167 -3.86 21.95 -32.01
CA ASP A 167 -5.11 21.31 -31.61
C ASP A 167 -5.99 22.37 -30.96
N GLY A 168 -6.50 23.24 -31.84
CA GLY A 168 -7.10 24.50 -31.42
C GLY A 168 -8.19 24.32 -30.37
N ALA A 169 -8.10 25.11 -29.29
CA ALA A 169 -9.20 25.31 -28.35
C ALA A 169 -10.52 25.55 -29.11
N PHE A 170 -11.40 24.55 -29.09
CA PHE A 170 -12.66 24.60 -29.81
C PHE A 170 -13.61 25.61 -29.17
N PRO A 171 -14.48 26.26 -29.98
CA PRO A 171 -15.43 27.23 -29.48
C PRO A 171 -16.52 26.53 -28.66
N VAL A 172 -16.52 26.82 -27.36
CA VAL A 172 -17.58 26.62 -26.35
C VAL A 172 -18.92 26.18 -26.96
N ALA A 173 -19.24 24.90 -26.80
CA ALA A 173 -20.56 24.35 -27.05
C ALA A 173 -20.93 23.46 -25.87
N THR A 174 -21.99 23.87 -25.17
CA THR A 174 -22.79 23.14 -24.16
C THR A 174 -22.12 22.75 -22.84
N LEU A 175 -22.97 22.63 -21.82
CA LEU A 175 -22.68 22.00 -20.54
C LEU A 175 -23.38 20.66 -20.69
N GLU A 176 -22.63 19.55 -20.72
CA GLU A 176 -23.16 18.17 -20.80
C GLU A 176 -23.61 17.71 -22.19
N ASP A 177 -22.71 17.02 -22.91
CA ASP A 177 -22.92 16.41 -24.21
C ASP A 177 -22.92 14.88 -24.17
N THR A 178 -23.48 14.25 -25.20
CA THR A 178 -23.36 12.80 -25.43
C THR A 178 -22.88 12.55 -26.85
N LEU A 179 -21.68 11.99 -26.98
CA LEU A 179 -21.04 11.74 -28.27
C LEU A 179 -20.84 10.23 -28.49
N LEU A 180 -21.08 9.79 -29.72
CA LEU A 180 -21.00 8.38 -30.12
C LEU A 180 -20.11 8.25 -31.37
N GLY A 181 -19.05 7.44 -31.30
CA GLY A 181 -18.09 7.20 -32.40
C GLY A 181 -18.67 6.32 -33.50
N GLY A 182 -19.04 5.09 -33.16
CA GLY A 182 -19.61 4.13 -34.10
C GLY A 182 -18.72 2.89 -34.22
N ALA A 183 -18.72 2.23 -35.39
CA ALA A 183 -17.98 0.97 -35.56
C ALA A 183 -16.60 1.16 -36.24
N GLY A 184 -16.09 2.39 -36.30
CA GLY A 184 -14.80 2.72 -36.90
C GLY A 184 -13.82 3.21 -35.84
N ASN A 185 -12.59 3.50 -36.24
CA ASN A 185 -11.65 4.18 -35.36
C ASN A 185 -11.98 5.67 -35.36
N ASP A 186 -12.53 6.14 -34.26
CA ASP A 186 -13.07 7.47 -34.09
C ASP A 186 -12.20 8.30 -33.13
N THR A 187 -12.21 9.61 -33.35
CA THR A 187 -11.70 10.58 -32.37
C THR A 187 -12.89 11.33 -31.81
N ILE A 188 -13.07 11.25 -30.50
CA ILE A 188 -14.15 11.91 -29.77
C ILE A 188 -13.51 12.87 -28.77
N THR A 189 -13.98 14.11 -28.75
CA THR A 189 -13.51 15.13 -27.81
C THR A 189 -14.72 15.78 -27.18
N GLY A 190 -14.84 15.66 -25.86
CA GLY A 190 -15.79 16.41 -25.06
C GLY A 190 -15.33 17.85 -24.87
N SER A 191 -16.04 18.58 -24.03
CA SER A 191 -15.92 20.03 -23.92
C SER A 191 -15.80 20.45 -22.46
N ILE A 192 -16.56 21.45 -22.02
CA ILE A 192 -16.67 21.78 -20.60
C ILE A 192 -17.99 21.20 -20.08
N GLY A 193 -18.02 20.57 -18.90
CA GLY A 193 -19.24 20.04 -18.31
C GLY A 193 -19.13 18.58 -17.90
N THR A 194 -20.24 17.86 -17.95
CA THR A 194 -20.28 16.42 -17.68
C THR A 194 -20.76 15.72 -18.92
N ASP A 195 -19.82 15.20 -19.68
CA ASP A 195 -20.03 14.62 -20.99
C ASP A 195 -20.07 13.08 -20.91
N ILE A 196 -20.79 12.45 -21.83
CA ILE A 196 -20.81 11.00 -22.02
C ILE A 196 -20.27 10.68 -23.41
N LEU A 197 -19.07 10.12 -23.47
CA LEU A 197 -18.34 9.85 -24.70
C LEU A 197 -18.24 8.34 -24.89
N ASN A 198 -18.68 7.82 -26.03
CA ASN A 198 -18.67 6.37 -26.30
C ASN A 198 -18.13 6.04 -27.69
N GLY A 199 -16.98 5.37 -27.75
CA GLY A 199 -16.32 4.94 -28.99
C GLY A 199 -17.13 3.90 -29.75
N GLN A 200 -17.65 2.91 -29.02
CA GLN A 200 -18.41 1.73 -29.45
C GLN A 200 -17.55 0.63 -30.04
N GLY A 201 -16.94 0.78 -31.21
CA GLY A 201 -16.07 -0.27 -31.71
C GLY A 201 -15.14 0.22 -32.79
N GLY A 202 -13.93 -0.32 -32.80
CA GLY A 202 -12.81 0.34 -33.44
C GLY A 202 -11.71 0.54 -32.40
N ASN A 203 -10.60 1.14 -32.82
CA ASN A 203 -9.59 1.60 -31.88
C ASN A 203 -9.74 3.13 -31.80
N ASP A 204 -10.37 3.59 -30.74
CA ASP A 204 -10.87 4.93 -30.58
C ASP A 204 -9.95 5.79 -29.70
N SER A 205 -9.99 7.10 -29.90
CA SER A 205 -9.30 8.10 -29.08
C SER A 205 -10.33 9.05 -28.50
N ILE A 206 -10.50 9.01 -27.18
CA ILE A 206 -11.55 9.74 -26.47
C ILE A 206 -10.89 10.70 -25.47
N LEU A 207 -11.21 11.98 -25.58
CA LEU A 207 -10.77 13.06 -24.70
C LEU A 207 -11.98 13.65 -23.97
N GLY A 208 -12.01 13.62 -22.63
CA GLY A 208 -13.09 14.11 -21.76
C GLY A 208 -13.26 15.61 -21.86
N GLY A 209 -12.27 16.36 -21.40
CA GLY A 209 -12.28 17.82 -21.39
C GLY A 209 -12.27 18.37 -19.97
N ASP A 210 -12.87 19.54 -19.75
CA ASP A 210 -13.04 20.05 -18.39
C ASP A 210 -14.37 19.56 -17.80
N GLY A 211 -14.35 19.01 -16.60
CA GLY A 211 -15.49 18.62 -15.80
C GLY A 211 -15.55 17.11 -15.61
N ASN A 212 -16.67 16.60 -15.09
CA ASN A 212 -16.74 15.20 -14.64
C ASN A 212 -17.40 14.36 -15.73
N ASP A 213 -16.63 13.62 -16.49
CA ASP A 213 -17.06 12.95 -17.71
C ASP A 213 -17.21 11.43 -17.53
N THR A 214 -17.86 10.80 -18.49
CA THR A 214 -17.95 9.34 -18.61
C THR A 214 -17.45 8.91 -19.98
N LEU A 215 -16.32 8.22 -20.01
CA LEU A 215 -15.66 7.77 -21.23
C LEU A 215 -15.79 6.25 -21.34
N LEU A 216 -16.33 5.79 -22.46
CA LEU A 216 -16.60 4.39 -22.76
C LEU A 216 -15.87 4.02 -24.06
N GLY A 217 -14.81 3.20 -23.99
CA GLY A 217 -14.03 2.78 -25.16
C GLY A 217 -14.87 1.95 -26.12
N GLY A 218 -15.21 0.74 -25.69
CA GLY A 218 -16.10 -0.14 -26.43
C GLY A 218 -15.39 -1.42 -26.82
N ALA A 219 -15.17 -1.64 -28.11
CA ALA A 219 -14.54 -2.86 -28.61
C ALA A 219 -13.36 -2.53 -29.52
N GLY A 220 -12.16 -2.90 -29.11
CA GLY A 220 -10.90 -2.62 -29.80
C GLY A 220 -9.94 -1.94 -28.84
N ASP A 221 -8.69 -1.70 -29.29
CA ASP A 221 -7.68 -1.14 -28.41
C ASP A 221 -7.83 0.39 -28.38
N ASP A 222 -8.42 0.92 -27.30
CA ASP A 222 -8.84 2.30 -27.16
C ASP A 222 -7.87 3.13 -26.31
N THR A 223 -7.92 4.46 -26.48
CA THR A 223 -7.21 5.42 -25.62
C THR A 223 -8.22 6.42 -25.07
N LEU A 224 -8.40 6.42 -23.74
CA LEU A 224 -9.32 7.28 -23.02
C LEU A 224 -8.51 8.21 -22.11
N ASP A 225 -8.85 9.49 -22.14
CA ASP A 225 -8.13 10.55 -21.43
C ASP A 225 -9.16 11.51 -20.82
N GLY A 226 -9.33 11.47 -19.50
CA GLY A 226 -10.34 12.24 -18.76
C GLY A 226 -10.09 13.75 -18.80
N GLN A 227 -8.81 14.14 -18.75
CA GLN A 227 -8.35 15.51 -18.57
C GLN A 227 -8.71 16.09 -17.20
N ALA A 228 -9.56 17.10 -17.11
CA ALA A 228 -9.71 17.88 -15.88
C ALA A 228 -11.06 17.67 -15.22
N GLY A 229 -11.15 16.80 -14.23
CA GLY A 229 -12.31 16.65 -13.39
C GLY A 229 -12.30 15.29 -12.73
N ASN A 230 -13.45 14.88 -12.18
CA ASN A 230 -13.56 13.56 -11.59
C ASN A 230 -14.29 12.66 -12.58
N ASP A 231 -13.53 11.88 -13.33
CA ASP A 231 -14.00 11.16 -14.50
C ASP A 231 -14.26 9.69 -14.21
N LEU A 232 -15.15 9.09 -15.01
CA LEU A 232 -15.41 7.67 -15.06
C LEU A 232 -14.92 7.12 -16.40
N LEU A 233 -13.91 6.25 -16.38
CA LEU A 233 -13.33 5.66 -17.58
C LEU A 233 -13.54 4.14 -17.59
N ASP A 234 -14.08 3.61 -18.69
CA ASP A 234 -14.27 2.17 -18.93
C ASP A 234 -13.85 1.83 -20.36
N GLY A 235 -12.71 1.14 -20.49
CA GLY A 235 -12.19 0.68 -21.79
C GLY A 235 -13.09 -0.37 -22.46
N GLN A 236 -13.84 -1.14 -21.65
CA GLN A 236 -14.57 -2.32 -22.05
C GLN A 236 -13.65 -3.39 -22.64
N GLY A 237 -13.71 -3.69 -23.94
CA GLY A 237 -12.99 -4.83 -24.52
C GLY A 237 -11.88 -4.39 -25.46
N GLY A 238 -10.68 -4.94 -25.30
CA GLY A 238 -9.50 -4.49 -26.03
C GLY A 238 -8.32 -4.34 -25.09
N ALA A 239 -7.16 -3.95 -25.59
CA ALA A 239 -6.05 -3.54 -24.74
C ALA A 239 -5.99 -2.02 -24.66
N ASP A 240 -6.53 -1.48 -23.57
CA ASP A 240 -6.83 -0.05 -23.49
C ASP A 240 -5.80 0.74 -22.68
N LEU A 241 -5.67 2.03 -23.02
CA LEU A 241 -4.89 3.00 -22.25
C LEU A 241 -5.85 4.03 -21.64
N LEU A 242 -5.91 4.09 -20.32
CA LEU A 242 -6.83 4.97 -19.59
C LEU A 242 -6.03 5.96 -18.74
N PHE A 243 -6.26 7.25 -18.96
CA PHE A 243 -5.60 8.37 -18.28
C PHE A 243 -6.65 9.21 -17.55
N GLY A 244 -6.54 9.36 -16.23
CA GLY A 244 -7.45 10.21 -15.43
C GLY A 244 -7.04 11.69 -15.43
N ASP A 245 -5.74 11.96 -15.48
CA ASP A 245 -5.15 13.29 -15.42
C ASP A 245 -5.47 14.06 -14.13
N ALA A 246 -6.41 15.00 -14.11
CA ALA A 246 -6.56 15.95 -13.01
C ALA A 246 -7.91 15.84 -12.31
N GLY A 247 -7.98 15.02 -11.27
CA GLY A 247 -9.08 15.01 -10.32
C GLY A 247 -9.15 13.68 -9.61
N ASP A 248 -10.30 13.35 -9.01
CA ASP A 248 -10.48 12.06 -8.37
C ASP A 248 -11.22 11.12 -9.35
N ASP A 249 -10.48 10.30 -10.06
CA ASP A 249 -10.99 9.49 -11.17
C ASP A 249 -11.32 8.05 -10.77
N THR A 250 -12.26 7.46 -11.51
CA THR A 250 -12.71 6.08 -11.33
C THR A 250 -12.54 5.32 -12.64
N PHE A 251 -11.83 4.19 -12.58
CA PHE A 251 -11.66 3.29 -13.72
C PHE A 251 -12.49 2.03 -13.46
N ASP A 252 -13.51 1.78 -14.27
CA ASP A 252 -14.41 0.63 -14.11
C ASP A 252 -14.11 -0.38 -15.22
N LEU A 253 -13.51 -1.52 -14.88
CA LEU A 253 -12.92 -2.44 -15.84
C LEU A 253 -13.57 -3.83 -15.73
N ASP A 254 -14.20 -4.28 -16.82
CA ASP A 254 -14.72 -5.64 -16.96
C ASP A 254 -13.63 -6.59 -17.46
N LEU A 255 -13.08 -7.42 -16.55
CA LEU A 255 -12.03 -8.38 -16.89
C LEU A 255 -12.52 -9.54 -17.79
N ALA A 256 -13.82 -9.64 -18.07
CA ALA A 256 -14.39 -10.60 -19.00
C ALA A 256 -14.43 -10.13 -20.45
N ALA A 257 -14.36 -8.83 -20.70
CA ALA A 257 -14.30 -8.26 -22.04
C ALA A 257 -12.97 -8.61 -22.74
N GLY A 258 -11.91 -8.88 -21.96
CA GLY A 258 -10.63 -9.36 -22.45
C GLY A 258 -9.71 -8.21 -22.88
N GLY A 259 -8.43 -8.28 -22.53
CA GLY A 259 -7.59 -7.10 -22.70
C GLY A 259 -6.29 -7.08 -21.93
N GLN A 260 -5.44 -6.12 -22.24
CA GLN A 260 -4.30 -5.77 -21.38
C GLN A 260 -4.35 -4.27 -21.12
N ASP A 261 -5.12 -3.89 -20.11
CA ASP A 261 -5.42 -2.50 -19.83
C ASP A 261 -4.34 -1.89 -18.95
N THR A 262 -3.97 -0.65 -19.26
CA THR A 262 -3.03 0.13 -18.47
C THR A 262 -3.72 1.39 -17.99
N VAL A 263 -3.68 1.62 -16.69
CA VAL A 263 -4.36 2.72 -16.03
C VAL A 263 -3.34 3.64 -15.38
N ASP A 264 -3.44 4.93 -15.69
CA ASP A 264 -2.72 6.02 -15.01
C ASP A 264 -3.73 7.03 -14.47
N GLY A 265 -3.74 7.22 -13.14
CA GLY A 265 -4.70 8.11 -12.50
C GLY A 265 -4.37 9.60 -12.64
N GLY A 266 -3.14 9.96 -13.01
CA GLY A 266 -2.67 11.34 -12.86
C GLY A 266 -2.62 11.84 -11.40
N ASP A 267 -3.03 13.09 -11.19
CA ASP A 267 -3.17 13.75 -9.89
C ASP A 267 -4.47 13.30 -9.18
N GLY A 268 -4.62 13.61 -7.89
CA GLY A 268 -5.85 13.32 -7.13
C GLY A 268 -5.96 11.92 -6.52
N LEU A 269 -7.16 11.55 -6.06
CA LEU A 269 -7.48 10.28 -5.40
C LEU A 269 -8.22 9.35 -6.37
N ASN A 270 -7.44 8.53 -7.05
CA ASN A 270 -7.88 7.67 -8.14
C ASN A 270 -8.16 6.24 -7.67
N SER A 271 -9.18 5.63 -8.26
CA SER A 271 -9.67 4.30 -7.89
C SER A 271 -9.94 3.42 -9.11
N ILE A 272 -9.64 2.13 -8.98
CA ILE A 272 -9.94 1.12 -10.01
C ILE A 272 -10.92 0.09 -9.45
N ASN A 273 -11.95 -0.25 -10.21
CA ASN A 273 -12.81 -1.41 -10.00
C ASN A 273 -12.49 -2.46 -11.08
N ALA A 274 -11.87 -3.57 -10.67
CA ALA A 274 -11.55 -4.69 -11.55
C ALA A 274 -12.57 -5.80 -11.33
N ASN A 275 -13.57 -5.87 -12.21
CA ASN A 275 -14.75 -6.71 -12.04
C ASN A 275 -14.62 -8.07 -12.75
N GLY A 276 -15.00 -9.12 -12.05
CA GLY A 276 -15.27 -10.46 -12.59
C GLY A 276 -16.65 -10.52 -13.26
N THR A 277 -17.32 -11.66 -13.13
CA THR A 277 -18.60 -11.96 -13.76
C THR A 277 -19.57 -12.56 -12.76
N ASN A 278 -20.83 -12.73 -13.14
CA ASN A 278 -21.78 -13.49 -12.33
C ASN A 278 -21.60 -15.03 -12.43
N ASN A 279 -20.42 -15.52 -12.81
CA ASN A 279 -20.06 -16.94 -12.78
C ASN A 279 -18.68 -17.10 -12.14
N ALA A 280 -18.40 -18.31 -11.65
CA ALA A 280 -17.11 -18.68 -11.08
C ALA A 280 -15.90 -18.22 -11.91
N ASP A 281 -15.06 -17.43 -11.25
CA ASP A 281 -13.90 -16.76 -11.78
C ASP A 281 -12.61 -17.18 -11.09
N THR A 282 -11.49 -16.93 -11.75
CA THR A 282 -10.16 -17.14 -11.19
C THR A 282 -9.34 -15.90 -11.46
N LEU A 283 -9.14 -15.11 -10.40
CA LEU A 283 -8.43 -13.85 -10.41
C LEU A 283 -7.11 -13.97 -9.64
N SER A 284 -6.09 -13.25 -10.07
CA SER A 284 -4.85 -13.13 -9.30
C SER A 284 -4.37 -11.69 -9.27
N VAL A 285 -3.88 -11.26 -8.11
CA VAL A 285 -3.27 -9.95 -7.90
C VAL A 285 -1.78 -10.14 -7.64
N ASP A 286 -0.91 -9.44 -8.38
CA ASP A 286 0.54 -9.51 -8.19
C ASP A 286 1.25 -8.17 -8.44
N THR A 287 2.53 -8.12 -8.10
CA THR A 287 3.45 -7.05 -8.55
C THR A 287 4.65 -7.63 -9.30
N SER A 288 4.46 -8.06 -10.55
CA SER A 288 5.58 -8.57 -11.36
C SER A 288 6.56 -7.48 -11.85
N SER A 289 6.16 -6.21 -11.84
CA SER A 289 6.96 -5.05 -12.31
C SER A 289 7.06 -3.89 -11.29
N GLY A 290 6.62 -4.11 -10.04
CA GLY A 290 6.49 -3.07 -9.01
C GLY A 290 5.18 -2.27 -9.07
N LEU A 291 4.31 -2.59 -10.03
CA LEU A 291 2.96 -2.07 -10.18
C LEU A 291 1.94 -3.15 -9.82
N ILE A 292 0.80 -2.76 -9.24
CA ILE A 292 -0.30 -3.69 -8.96
C ILE A 292 -0.90 -4.15 -10.29
N ARG A 293 -1.11 -5.46 -10.40
CA ARG A 293 -1.67 -6.08 -11.59
C ARG A 293 -2.74 -7.09 -11.21
N VAL A 294 -3.91 -6.99 -11.83
CA VAL A 294 -5.02 -7.93 -11.65
C VAL A 294 -5.18 -8.74 -12.93
N VAL A 295 -5.27 -10.06 -12.81
CA VAL A 295 -5.26 -10.98 -13.95
C VAL A 295 -6.44 -11.93 -13.86
N ARG A 296 -7.17 -12.10 -14.97
CA ARG A 296 -8.21 -13.12 -15.16
C ARG A 296 -7.98 -13.85 -16.48
N GLY A 297 -7.43 -15.06 -16.42
CA GLY A 297 -7.08 -15.84 -17.61
C GLY A 297 -6.02 -15.15 -18.48
N VAL A 298 -6.42 -14.58 -19.62
CA VAL A 298 -5.53 -13.79 -20.49
C VAL A 298 -5.73 -12.27 -20.33
N SER A 299 -6.79 -11.85 -19.64
CA SER A 299 -7.08 -10.46 -19.35
C SER A 299 -6.17 -9.96 -18.24
N THR A 300 -5.60 -8.77 -18.38
CA THR A 300 -4.80 -8.14 -17.32
C THR A 300 -5.12 -6.67 -17.22
N MET A 301 -5.25 -6.14 -16.01
CA MET A 301 -5.20 -4.71 -15.71
C MET A 301 -3.89 -4.41 -14.98
N THR A 302 -3.20 -3.34 -15.36
CA THR A 302 -2.01 -2.83 -14.69
C THR A 302 -2.24 -1.41 -14.19
N ALA A 303 -2.13 -1.22 -12.87
CA ALA A 303 -2.33 0.06 -12.20
C ALA A 303 -1.00 0.80 -12.03
N ALA A 304 -0.91 2.06 -12.46
CA ALA A 304 0.21 2.92 -12.17
C ALA A 304 0.37 3.21 -10.66
N ALA A 305 1.55 3.69 -10.26
CA ALA A 305 1.91 3.87 -8.85
C ALA A 305 1.18 5.02 -8.13
N ASN A 306 0.44 5.82 -8.87
CA ASN A 306 -0.40 6.92 -8.38
C ASN A 306 -1.86 6.50 -8.14
N ILE A 307 -2.20 5.21 -8.29
CA ILE A 307 -3.53 4.70 -7.93
C ILE A 307 -3.59 4.42 -6.43
N GLN A 308 -4.56 5.05 -5.75
CA GLN A 308 -4.71 4.95 -4.29
C GLN A 308 -5.62 3.80 -3.86
N VAL A 309 -6.59 3.42 -4.69
CA VAL A 309 -7.52 2.32 -4.38
C VAL A 309 -7.63 1.38 -5.56
N VAL A 310 -7.46 0.08 -5.31
CA VAL A 310 -7.76 -0.98 -6.28
C VAL A 310 -8.77 -1.90 -5.63
N THR A 311 -9.92 -2.06 -6.25
CA THR A 311 -10.98 -2.99 -5.84
C THR A 311 -11.02 -4.15 -6.83
N VAL A 312 -10.97 -5.39 -6.35
CA VAL A 312 -11.13 -6.60 -7.15
C VAL A 312 -12.42 -7.28 -6.73
N ASN A 313 -13.38 -7.40 -7.66
CA ASN A 313 -14.71 -7.93 -7.38
C ASN A 313 -14.90 -9.27 -8.11
N GLY A 314 -15.20 -10.35 -7.39
CA GLY A 314 -15.65 -11.62 -7.99
C GLY A 314 -17.06 -11.53 -8.57
N LEU A 315 -17.92 -10.75 -7.90
CA LEU A 315 -19.35 -10.53 -8.17
C LEU A 315 -20.23 -11.73 -7.82
N GLY A 316 -20.22 -12.80 -8.61
CA GLY A 316 -21.09 -13.93 -8.31
C GLY A 316 -20.62 -15.25 -8.88
N GLY A 317 -21.03 -16.34 -8.25
CA GLY A 317 -20.44 -17.66 -8.49
C GLY A 317 -19.36 -17.96 -7.46
N ASN A 318 -18.73 -19.12 -7.59
CA ASN A 318 -17.69 -19.53 -6.64
C ASN A 318 -16.33 -19.10 -7.18
N ASP A 319 -15.81 -18.02 -6.66
CA ASP A 319 -14.63 -17.35 -7.18
C ASP A 319 -13.36 -17.79 -6.46
N SER A 320 -12.23 -17.74 -7.16
CA SER A 320 -10.92 -17.97 -6.58
C SER A 320 -10.03 -16.76 -6.85
N ILE A 321 -9.71 -16.02 -5.79
CA ILE A 321 -8.92 -14.80 -5.83
C ILE A 321 -7.62 -15.02 -5.05
N THR A 322 -6.49 -14.99 -5.75
CA THR A 322 -5.16 -15.18 -5.14
C THR A 322 -4.38 -13.87 -5.12
N ILE A 323 -3.96 -13.41 -3.96
CA ILE A 323 -3.09 -12.25 -3.79
C ILE A 323 -1.66 -12.75 -3.56
N GLY A 324 -0.75 -12.41 -4.48
CA GLY A 324 0.68 -12.64 -4.34
C GLY A 324 1.37 -11.53 -3.54
N SER A 325 2.68 -11.64 -3.36
CA SER A 325 3.46 -10.56 -2.72
C SER A 325 3.35 -9.26 -3.53
N LEU A 326 3.11 -8.16 -2.82
CA LEU A 326 2.94 -6.81 -3.39
C LEU A 326 4.11 -5.89 -3.00
N THR A 327 5.24 -6.47 -2.60
CA THR A 327 6.41 -5.74 -2.14
C THR A 327 6.90 -4.78 -3.23
N GLY A 328 6.97 -3.50 -2.89
CA GLY A 328 7.43 -2.44 -3.80
C GLY A 328 6.31 -1.68 -4.50
N ALA A 329 5.04 -2.08 -4.34
CA ALA A 329 3.91 -1.21 -4.66
C ALA A 329 3.91 0.04 -3.76
N SER A 330 3.31 1.11 -4.28
CA SER A 330 2.96 2.32 -3.53
C SER A 330 2.02 2.00 -2.36
N SER A 331 1.84 2.97 -1.46
CA SER A 331 0.79 2.86 -0.44
C SER A 331 -0.58 2.97 -1.12
N THR A 332 -1.20 1.81 -1.32
CA THR A 332 -2.49 1.64 -1.99
C THR A 332 -3.40 0.82 -1.07
N VAL A 333 -4.69 1.10 -1.07
CA VAL A 333 -5.70 0.22 -0.46
C VAL A 333 -6.10 -0.79 -1.52
N LEU A 334 -5.88 -2.07 -1.25
CA LEU A 334 -6.37 -3.17 -2.06
C LEU A 334 -7.61 -3.75 -1.37
N THR A 335 -8.77 -3.56 -1.97
CA THR A 335 -10.02 -4.22 -1.57
C THR A 335 -10.24 -5.43 -2.45
N VAL A 336 -10.56 -6.57 -1.85
CA VAL A 336 -10.90 -7.81 -2.54
C VAL A 336 -12.24 -8.29 -2.02
N ASP A 337 -13.19 -8.43 -2.93
CA ASP A 337 -14.57 -8.80 -2.68
C ASP A 337 -14.87 -10.10 -3.45
N GLY A 338 -15.28 -11.16 -2.76
CA GLY A 338 -15.74 -12.43 -3.34
C GLY A 338 -17.09 -12.23 -4.05
N GLY A 339 -18.12 -11.87 -3.30
CA GLY A 339 -19.43 -11.49 -3.83
C GLY A 339 -20.50 -12.48 -3.39
N GLU A 340 -21.37 -12.89 -4.32
CA GLU A 340 -22.32 -13.99 -4.07
C GLU A 340 -21.69 -15.33 -4.43
N GLY A 341 -21.43 -16.22 -3.48
CA GLY A 341 -20.61 -17.37 -3.83
C GLY A 341 -20.37 -18.38 -2.73
N ALA A 342 -19.25 -19.05 -2.86
CA ALA A 342 -18.60 -19.76 -1.77
C ALA A 342 -17.16 -19.76 -2.26
N ASP A 343 -16.50 -18.69 -1.86
CA ASP A 343 -15.36 -18.11 -2.53
C ASP A 343 -14.08 -18.44 -1.79
N LEU A 344 -12.97 -18.44 -2.52
CA LEU A 344 -11.65 -18.65 -1.97
C LEU A 344 -10.82 -17.39 -2.22
N ILE A 345 -10.59 -16.62 -1.15
CA ILE A 345 -9.72 -15.45 -1.16
C ILE A 345 -8.47 -15.77 -0.36
N THR A 346 -7.29 -15.74 -0.98
CA THR A 346 -6.05 -16.13 -0.29
C THR A 346 -4.89 -15.20 -0.60
N ALA A 347 -4.30 -14.64 0.46
CA ALA A 347 -3.03 -13.91 0.45
C ALA A 347 -1.93 -14.69 1.22
N THR A 348 -2.11 -16.00 1.42
CA THR A 348 -1.26 -16.80 2.32
C THR A 348 0.23 -16.68 1.97
N GLY A 349 1.01 -16.17 2.91
CA GLY A 349 2.46 -15.99 2.76
C GLY A 349 2.86 -14.81 1.87
N ALA A 350 1.93 -13.94 1.48
CA ALA A 350 2.21 -12.73 0.72
C ALA A 350 2.77 -11.64 1.64
N ASP A 351 3.95 -11.11 1.31
CA ASP A 351 4.43 -9.84 1.85
C ASP A 351 3.83 -8.69 1.04
N ILE A 352 2.89 -7.96 1.64
CA ILE A 352 2.14 -6.85 1.03
C ILE A 352 2.78 -5.47 1.26
N GLY A 353 3.90 -5.39 2.00
CA GLY A 353 4.66 -4.15 2.20
C GLY A 353 3.85 -2.99 2.78
N LEU A 354 3.60 -1.95 1.98
CA LEU A 354 2.85 -0.75 2.38
C LEU A 354 1.39 -0.75 1.91
N VAL A 355 0.96 -1.82 1.23
CA VAL A 355 -0.42 -1.99 0.82
C VAL A 355 -1.27 -2.28 2.06
N ARG A 356 -2.42 -1.65 2.16
CA ARG A 356 -3.45 -2.03 3.13
C ARG A 356 -4.42 -2.98 2.45
N LEU A 357 -4.60 -4.17 3.02
CA LEU A 357 -5.47 -5.20 2.45
C LEU A 357 -6.82 -5.23 3.18
N LEU A 358 -7.89 -5.24 2.40
CA LEU A 358 -9.27 -5.42 2.86
C LEU A 358 -9.87 -6.60 2.10
N LEU A 359 -10.27 -7.65 2.83
CA LEU A 359 -10.84 -8.86 2.26
C LEU A 359 -12.30 -9.00 2.69
N SER A 360 -13.19 -9.33 1.76
CA SER A 360 -14.63 -9.52 2.02
C SER A 360 -15.14 -10.74 1.27
N GLY A 361 -15.76 -11.69 1.96
CA GLY A 361 -16.46 -12.83 1.35
C GLY A 361 -17.82 -12.44 0.79
N ASN A 362 -18.56 -11.63 1.57
CA ASN A 362 -19.94 -11.19 1.34
C ASN A 362 -20.99 -12.27 1.59
N SER A 363 -21.44 -13.01 0.60
CA SER A 363 -22.56 -13.94 0.76
C SER A 363 -22.17 -15.35 0.35
N GLY A 364 -22.44 -16.29 1.23
CA GLY A 364 -22.14 -17.71 1.07
C GLY A 364 -21.03 -18.16 2.00
N ASN A 365 -20.58 -19.40 1.83
CA ASN A 365 -19.63 -20.01 2.74
C ASN A 365 -18.22 -19.85 2.18
N ASP A 366 -17.51 -18.86 2.67
CA ASP A 366 -16.27 -18.38 2.10
C ASP A 366 -15.05 -18.90 2.86
N THR A 367 -13.92 -18.94 2.18
CA THR A 367 -12.62 -19.25 2.77
C THR A 367 -11.68 -18.09 2.51
N ILE A 368 -11.33 -17.37 3.58
CA ILE A 368 -10.46 -16.20 3.50
C ILE A 368 -9.18 -16.46 4.28
N ARG A 369 -8.04 -16.14 3.67
CA ARG A 369 -6.71 -16.21 4.29
C ARG A 369 -5.98 -14.89 4.07
N GLY A 370 -5.60 -14.23 5.15
CA GLY A 370 -4.78 -13.04 5.13
C GLY A 370 -3.34 -13.27 4.65
N SER A 371 -2.58 -12.19 4.72
CA SER A 371 -1.22 -11.98 4.28
C SER A 371 -0.23 -12.14 5.45
N LEU A 372 0.99 -11.64 5.31
CA LEU A 372 1.95 -11.56 6.43
C LEU A 372 1.94 -10.19 7.14
N GLY A 373 1.00 -9.32 6.79
CA GLY A 373 0.84 -8.00 7.37
C GLY A 373 -0.56 -7.86 7.98
N ASN A 374 -0.81 -6.71 8.60
CA ASN A 374 -2.08 -6.44 9.25
C ASN A 374 -3.23 -6.33 8.23
N ASP A 375 -4.16 -7.25 8.31
CA ASP A 375 -5.29 -7.38 7.42
C ASP A 375 -6.61 -6.95 8.09
N THR A 376 -7.59 -6.64 7.26
CA THR A 376 -8.98 -6.50 7.71
C THR A 376 -9.83 -7.46 6.88
N ILE A 377 -10.47 -8.42 7.55
CA ILE A 377 -11.20 -9.53 6.96
C ILE A 377 -12.66 -9.45 7.39
N PHE A 378 -13.57 -9.52 6.42
CA PHE A 378 -15.01 -9.68 6.63
C PHE A 378 -15.46 -10.99 5.99
N GLY A 379 -16.06 -11.90 6.77
CA GLY A 379 -16.69 -13.11 6.24
C GLY A 379 -17.95 -12.74 5.48
N GLY A 380 -18.94 -12.23 6.22
CA GLY A 380 -20.21 -11.76 5.68
C GLY A 380 -21.34 -12.63 6.17
N ALA A 381 -22.11 -13.23 5.26
CA ALA A 381 -23.20 -14.13 5.61
C ALA A 381 -22.95 -15.52 5.05
N GLY A 382 -23.07 -16.55 5.86
CA GLY A 382 -22.72 -17.94 5.55
C GLY A 382 -21.76 -18.48 6.61
N SER A 383 -21.46 -19.78 6.56
CA SER A 383 -20.48 -20.37 7.47
C SER A 383 -19.10 -20.28 6.85
N ASP A 384 -18.30 -19.37 7.37
CA ASP A 384 -17.02 -18.95 6.82
C ASP A 384 -15.82 -19.58 7.55
N ASP A 385 -14.72 -19.72 6.82
CA ASP A 385 -13.43 -20.17 7.34
C ASP A 385 -12.42 -19.04 7.12
N LEU A 386 -12.02 -18.35 8.19
CA LEU A 386 -11.24 -17.12 8.18
C LEU A 386 -9.92 -17.30 8.93
N LYS A 387 -8.81 -16.87 8.32
CA LYS A 387 -7.50 -16.84 8.99
C LYS A 387 -6.77 -15.52 8.76
N GLY A 388 -6.25 -14.91 9.83
CA GLY A 388 -5.42 -13.70 9.80
C GLY A 388 -4.02 -13.98 9.23
N SER A 389 -3.33 -14.96 9.83
CA SER A 389 -1.94 -15.37 9.54
C SER A 389 -0.91 -14.60 10.38
N ASP A 390 0.06 -13.88 9.79
CA ASP A 390 0.99 -13.06 10.58
C ASP A 390 0.50 -11.61 10.50
N GLY A 391 0.42 -10.90 11.61
CA GLY A 391 -0.06 -9.52 11.60
C GLY A 391 -0.88 -9.21 12.83
N ASN A 392 -1.22 -7.94 13.04
CA ASN A 392 -2.30 -7.62 13.98
C ASN A 392 -3.56 -7.42 13.14
N ASP A 393 -4.39 -8.44 13.09
CA ASP A 393 -5.51 -8.54 12.17
C ASP A 393 -6.82 -8.12 12.82
N THR A 394 -7.76 -7.70 11.98
CA THR A 394 -9.14 -7.45 12.39
C THR A 394 -10.06 -8.34 11.56
N ILE A 395 -10.77 -9.25 12.22
CA ILE A 395 -11.62 -10.25 11.59
C ILE A 395 -13.05 -10.07 12.12
N ILE A 396 -14.01 -9.93 11.22
CA ILE A 396 -15.44 -9.90 11.55
C ILE A 396 -16.08 -11.01 10.72
N ALA A 397 -16.54 -12.07 11.37
CA ALA A 397 -17.04 -13.26 10.70
C ALA A 397 -18.45 -13.02 10.12
N GLY A 398 -19.41 -12.67 10.97
CA GLY A 398 -20.71 -12.12 10.54
C GLY A 398 -21.88 -13.03 10.90
N ASP A 399 -22.71 -13.38 9.92
CA ASP A 399 -23.87 -14.26 10.12
C ASP A 399 -23.52 -15.69 9.68
N GLY A 400 -23.57 -16.67 10.56
CA GLY A 400 -23.36 -18.09 10.24
C GLY A 400 -22.58 -18.80 11.33
N ASP A 401 -22.40 -20.12 11.20
CA ASP A 401 -21.49 -20.84 12.10
C ASP A 401 -20.06 -20.71 11.53
N ASP A 402 -19.24 -19.83 12.09
CA ASP A 402 -17.95 -19.43 11.54
C ASP A 402 -16.76 -20.08 12.25
N THR A 403 -15.64 -20.20 11.53
CA THR A 403 -14.35 -20.61 12.09
C THR A 403 -13.31 -19.54 11.84
N VAL A 404 -12.77 -18.97 12.92
CA VAL A 404 -11.80 -17.87 12.90
C VAL A 404 -10.51 -18.26 13.62
N ASP A 405 -9.36 -17.96 13.02
CA ASP A 405 -8.03 -18.17 13.61
C ASP A 405 -7.14 -16.94 13.31
N GLY A 406 -6.78 -16.16 14.34
CA GLY A 406 -5.90 -15.00 14.22
C GLY A 406 -4.48 -15.39 13.77
N GLU A 407 -3.98 -16.49 14.33
CA GLU A 407 -2.61 -17.02 14.17
C GLU A 407 -1.54 -16.23 14.95
N ASN A 408 -0.68 -15.43 14.31
CA ASN A 408 0.41 -14.72 15.00
C ASN A 408 0.18 -13.22 15.00
N GLY A 409 0.24 -12.62 16.18
CA GLY A 409 0.16 -11.17 16.39
C GLY A 409 -1.02 -10.87 17.32
N ASN A 410 -1.30 -9.58 17.51
CA ASN A 410 -2.37 -9.19 18.43
C ASN A 410 -3.64 -8.92 17.61
N ASP A 411 -4.53 -9.90 17.61
CA ASP A 411 -5.68 -9.95 16.72
C ASP A 411 -6.98 -9.51 17.41
N SER A 412 -7.92 -9.04 16.60
CA SER A 412 -9.28 -8.73 17.04
C SER A 412 -10.24 -9.53 16.18
N ALA A 413 -11.04 -10.41 16.79
CA ALA A 413 -12.01 -11.25 16.11
C ALA A 413 -13.41 -11.13 16.73
N GLU A 414 -14.43 -11.03 15.88
CA GLU A 414 -15.85 -11.05 16.25
C GLU A 414 -16.54 -12.16 15.45
N GLY A 415 -17.23 -13.08 16.14
CA GLY A 415 -18.03 -14.15 15.55
C GLY A 415 -19.32 -13.60 14.95
N GLY A 416 -20.25 -13.15 15.79
CA GLY A 416 -21.44 -12.41 15.37
C GLY A 416 -22.73 -13.16 15.68
N LEU A 417 -23.42 -13.65 14.64
CA LEU A 417 -24.62 -14.47 14.79
C LEU A 417 -24.33 -15.90 14.36
N GLY A 418 -24.52 -16.87 15.23
CA GLY A 418 -24.35 -18.29 14.89
C GLY A 418 -23.42 -18.95 15.89
N ALA A 419 -23.16 -20.25 15.71
CA ALA A 419 -22.30 -20.96 16.64
C ALA A 419 -20.84 -20.92 16.16
N ASP A 420 -20.04 -20.02 16.72
CA ASP A 420 -18.74 -19.67 16.20
C ASP A 420 -17.58 -20.35 16.95
N SER A 421 -16.47 -20.55 16.24
CA SER A 421 -15.21 -21.07 16.78
C SER A 421 -14.10 -20.06 16.53
N LEU A 422 -13.72 -19.31 17.56
CA LEU A 422 -12.69 -18.27 17.50
C LEU A 422 -11.41 -18.73 18.21
N ARG A 423 -10.26 -18.57 17.55
CA ARG A 423 -8.93 -18.76 18.13
C ARG A 423 -8.05 -17.54 17.90
N GLY A 424 -7.45 -16.99 18.96
CA GLY A 424 -6.43 -15.93 18.89
C GLY A 424 -5.07 -16.47 18.47
N SER A 425 -4.67 -17.61 19.06
CA SER A 425 -3.40 -18.30 18.88
C SER A 425 -2.22 -17.63 19.60
N ALA A 426 -1.48 -16.71 18.99
CA ALA A 426 -0.26 -16.17 19.60
C ALA A 426 -0.19 -14.65 19.55
N GLY A 427 -0.40 -14.02 20.70
CA GLY A 427 -0.33 -12.57 20.88
C GLY A 427 -1.24 -12.16 22.01
N ASN A 428 -1.57 -10.89 22.09
CA ASN A 428 -2.60 -10.43 23.03
C ASN A 428 -3.86 -10.15 22.22
N ASP A 429 -4.78 -11.10 22.24
CA ASP A 429 -5.92 -11.17 21.33
C ASP A 429 -7.21 -10.68 22.00
N SER A 430 -8.15 -10.21 21.18
CA SER A 430 -9.49 -9.80 21.60
C SER A 430 -10.52 -10.59 20.81
N LEU A 431 -11.23 -11.49 21.49
CA LEU A 431 -12.22 -12.39 20.88
C LEU A 431 -13.61 -12.10 21.45
N LEU A 432 -14.59 -11.89 20.58
CA LEU A 432 -16.00 -11.72 20.92
C LEU A 432 -16.82 -12.79 20.20
N GLY A 433 -17.50 -13.67 20.95
CA GLY A 433 -18.39 -14.70 20.40
C GLY A 433 -19.61 -14.07 19.75
N GLY A 434 -20.45 -13.44 20.57
CA GLY A 434 -21.60 -12.68 20.11
C GLY A 434 -22.89 -13.29 20.61
N ASN A 435 -23.70 -13.85 19.69
CA ASN A 435 -24.95 -14.50 20.05
C ASN A 435 -24.88 -15.97 19.64
N ASP A 436 -25.58 -16.82 20.41
CA ASP A 436 -25.61 -18.27 20.22
C ASP A 436 -24.35 -18.94 20.81
N PHE A 437 -24.20 -20.25 20.62
CA PHE A 437 -23.17 -21.03 21.35
C PHE A 437 -21.79 -20.81 20.71
N ASP A 438 -20.87 -20.21 21.45
CA ASP A 438 -19.53 -19.91 20.94
C ASP A 438 -18.42 -20.68 21.66
N THR A 439 -17.32 -20.91 20.95
CA THR A 439 -16.08 -21.48 21.50
C THR A 439 -14.91 -20.56 21.22
N LEU A 440 -14.31 -20.00 22.27
CA LEU A 440 -13.21 -19.04 22.22
C LEU A 440 -11.93 -19.62 22.85
N GLU A 441 -10.81 -19.54 22.15
CA GLU A 441 -9.48 -19.93 22.63
C GLU A 441 -8.48 -18.79 22.43
N GLY A 442 -7.99 -18.17 23.52
CA GLY A 442 -7.01 -17.09 23.49
C GLY A 442 -5.67 -17.57 22.94
N GLY A 443 -4.99 -18.44 23.69
CA GLY A 443 -3.79 -19.11 23.25
C GLY A 443 -2.58 -18.72 24.07
N THR A 444 -1.61 -18.01 23.49
CA THR A 444 -0.46 -17.50 24.26
C THR A 444 -0.41 -15.99 24.22
N GLY A 445 -0.18 -15.38 25.38
CA GLY A 445 -0.20 -13.93 25.58
C GLY A 445 -1.41 -13.56 26.42
N ASN A 446 -1.62 -12.26 26.63
CA ASN A 446 -2.66 -11.80 27.56
C ASN A 446 -3.91 -11.46 26.75
N ASP A 447 -4.88 -12.35 26.79
CA ASP A 447 -6.04 -12.34 25.90
C ASP A 447 -7.29 -11.78 26.59
N THR A 448 -8.24 -11.28 25.81
CA THR A 448 -9.55 -10.83 26.26
C THR A 448 -10.61 -11.59 25.48
N LEU A 449 -11.42 -12.38 26.19
CA LEU A 449 -12.47 -13.22 25.64
C LEU A 449 -13.82 -12.81 26.24
N ASP A 450 -14.82 -12.63 25.39
CA ASP A 450 -16.21 -12.32 25.76
C ASP A 450 -17.14 -13.29 25.00
N GLY A 451 -17.85 -14.16 25.73
CA GLY A 451 -18.78 -15.14 25.15
C GLY A 451 -19.99 -14.45 24.57
N GLY A 452 -20.68 -13.67 25.41
CA GLY A 452 -21.80 -12.84 25.01
C GLY A 452 -23.13 -13.44 25.47
N ASP A 453 -24.03 -13.71 24.52
CA ASP A 453 -25.34 -14.29 24.78
C ASP A 453 -25.35 -15.78 24.46
N SER A 454 -25.94 -16.62 25.32
CA SER A 454 -26.07 -18.09 25.24
C SER A 454 -24.98 -18.81 26.04
N VAL A 455 -24.95 -20.14 25.93
CA VAL A 455 -23.97 -20.99 26.60
C VAL A 455 -22.66 -20.96 25.82
N ASP A 456 -21.57 -20.57 26.45
CA ASP A 456 -20.27 -20.42 25.78
C ASP A 456 -19.14 -21.22 26.44
N VAL A 457 -18.08 -21.45 25.67
CA VAL A 457 -16.86 -22.11 26.15
C VAL A 457 -15.65 -21.20 25.89
N LEU A 458 -15.03 -20.71 26.96
CA LEU A 458 -13.90 -19.79 26.93
C LEU A 458 -12.65 -20.43 27.54
N ASN A 459 -11.51 -20.32 26.85
CA ASN A 459 -10.22 -20.81 27.34
C ASN A 459 -9.12 -19.78 27.06
N GLY A 460 -8.59 -19.14 28.10
CA GLY A 460 -7.48 -18.15 27.98
C GLY A 460 -6.16 -18.81 27.59
N ALA A 461 -5.90 -19.97 28.19
CA ALA A 461 -4.73 -20.81 28.00
C ALA A 461 -3.45 -20.30 28.66
N ALA A 462 -2.63 -19.44 28.07
CA ALA A 462 -1.35 -19.06 28.66
C ALA A 462 -1.05 -17.56 28.57
N GLY A 463 -1.18 -16.87 29.68
CA GLY A 463 -0.90 -15.46 29.89
C GLY A 463 -1.78 -14.95 31.01
N ASP A 464 -1.75 -13.65 31.30
CA ASP A 464 -2.71 -13.08 32.25
C ASP A 464 -3.97 -12.66 31.46
N ASP A 465 -4.99 -13.52 31.45
CA ASP A 465 -6.16 -13.43 30.58
C ASP A 465 -7.38 -12.79 31.25
N SER A 466 -8.32 -12.27 30.45
CA SER A 466 -9.60 -11.73 30.88
C SER A 466 -10.75 -12.44 30.17
N LEU A 467 -11.56 -13.19 30.91
CA LEU A 467 -12.68 -13.98 30.38
C LEU A 467 -14.00 -13.50 30.98
N LEU A 468 -14.99 -13.24 30.12
CA LEU A 468 -16.36 -12.91 30.48
C LEU A 468 -17.32 -13.92 29.82
N GLY A 469 -18.08 -14.66 30.62
CA GLY A 469 -19.09 -15.61 30.12
C GLY A 469 -20.27 -14.89 29.50
N GLY A 470 -20.99 -14.12 30.31
CA GLY A 470 -22.08 -13.26 29.85
C GLY A 470 -23.45 -13.78 30.26
N LEU A 471 -24.35 -13.99 29.31
CA LEU A 471 -25.69 -14.54 29.56
C LEU A 471 -25.73 -16.03 29.20
N GLY A 472 -25.53 -16.94 30.14
CA GLY A 472 -25.30 -18.31 29.69
C GLY A 472 -25.35 -19.35 30.77
N THR A 473 -24.76 -20.50 30.52
CA THR A 473 -24.33 -21.41 31.59
C THR A 473 -22.97 -21.85 31.12
N ASP A 474 -21.99 -21.02 31.39
CA ASP A 474 -20.77 -20.91 30.63
C ASP A 474 -19.68 -21.78 31.22
N THR A 475 -18.69 -22.11 30.40
CA THR A 475 -17.49 -22.81 30.85
C THR A 475 -16.28 -21.94 30.60
N LEU A 476 -15.65 -21.47 31.68
CA LEU A 476 -14.47 -20.62 31.62
C LEU A 476 -13.26 -21.35 32.19
N ASN A 477 -12.13 -21.26 31.50
CA ASN A 477 -10.83 -21.77 31.95
C ASN A 477 -9.74 -20.73 31.70
N GLY A 478 -9.16 -20.18 32.76
CA GLY A 478 -8.08 -19.18 32.69
C GLY A 478 -6.81 -19.80 32.13
N GLY A 479 -6.32 -20.85 32.78
CA GLY A 479 -5.19 -21.63 32.31
C GLY A 479 -3.92 -21.33 33.09
N VAL A 480 -2.94 -20.66 32.49
CA VAL A 480 -1.65 -20.36 33.10
C VAL A 480 -1.39 -18.87 33.08
N GLY A 481 -1.43 -18.24 34.25
CA GLY A 481 -1.17 -16.83 34.48
C GLY A 481 -2.05 -16.32 35.60
N ASN A 482 -2.10 -15.01 35.82
CA ASN A 482 -3.00 -14.42 36.81
C ASN A 482 -4.23 -13.92 36.07
N ASP A 483 -5.24 -14.76 36.02
CA ASP A 483 -6.39 -14.56 35.15
C ASP A 483 -7.50 -13.79 35.86
N THR A 484 -8.35 -13.12 35.09
CA THR A 484 -9.59 -12.50 35.58
C THR A 484 -10.78 -13.15 34.89
N LEU A 485 -11.64 -13.81 35.66
CA LEU A 485 -12.77 -14.59 35.17
C LEU A 485 -14.07 -14.08 35.81
N ASP A 486 -15.10 -13.95 34.99
CA ASP A 486 -16.44 -13.51 35.37
C ASP A 486 -17.47 -14.38 34.66
N GLY A 487 -18.20 -15.22 35.41
CA GLY A 487 -19.22 -16.12 34.87
C GLY A 487 -20.38 -15.34 34.27
N GLY A 488 -21.00 -14.49 35.08
CA GLY A 488 -22.05 -13.57 34.65
C GLY A 488 -23.42 -14.02 35.14
N PHE A 489 -24.28 -14.47 34.23
CA PHE A 489 -25.63 -14.89 34.60
C PHE A 489 -25.85 -16.39 34.42
N ASN A 490 -26.52 -16.97 35.41
CA ASN A 490 -26.88 -18.37 35.59
C ASN A 490 -25.69 -19.27 35.96
N ASP A 491 -25.99 -20.57 36.14
CA ASP A 491 -25.06 -21.53 36.74
C ASP A 491 -23.83 -21.80 35.83
N ASP A 492 -22.67 -21.27 36.22
CA ASP A 492 -21.44 -21.31 35.46
C ASP A 492 -20.41 -22.33 36.01
N ALA A 493 -19.50 -22.77 35.15
CA ALA A 493 -18.37 -23.63 35.50
C ALA A 493 -17.05 -22.90 35.24
N ILE A 494 -16.35 -22.53 36.31
CA ILE A 494 -15.17 -21.66 36.24
C ILE A 494 -13.93 -22.35 36.82
N VAL A 495 -12.83 -22.34 36.07
CA VAL A 495 -11.52 -22.84 36.51
C VAL A 495 -10.48 -21.73 36.33
N GLY A 496 -9.82 -21.31 37.42
CA GLY A 496 -8.71 -20.34 37.37
C GLY A 496 -7.47 -20.96 36.72
N GLY A 497 -6.87 -21.94 37.38
CA GLY A 497 -5.77 -22.72 36.83
C GLY A 497 -4.47 -22.54 37.61
N LEU A 498 -3.41 -22.07 36.96
CA LEU A 498 -2.11 -21.82 37.59
C LEU A 498 -1.83 -20.33 37.65
N GLY A 499 -1.71 -19.76 38.85
CA GLY A 499 -1.35 -18.36 39.08
C GLY A 499 -2.27 -17.76 40.15
N ASN A 500 -2.26 -16.45 40.36
CA ASN A 500 -3.13 -15.85 41.38
C ASN A 500 -4.35 -15.25 40.68
N ASP A 501 -5.43 -16.01 40.66
CA ASP A 501 -6.58 -15.71 39.83
C ASP A 501 -7.60 -14.84 40.55
N LYS A 502 -8.35 -14.08 39.77
CA LYS A 502 -9.46 -13.24 40.20
C LYS A 502 -10.74 -13.82 39.60
N ILE A 503 -11.59 -14.42 40.42
CA ILE A 503 -12.78 -15.13 39.95
C ILE A 503 -14.05 -14.56 40.56
N ARG A 504 -15.08 -14.37 39.73
CA ARG A 504 -16.43 -14.03 40.14
C ARG A 504 -17.43 -14.95 39.44
N GLY A 505 -18.31 -15.61 40.19
CA GLY A 505 -19.46 -16.34 39.64
C GLY A 505 -20.57 -15.38 39.19
N ASP A 506 -20.88 -14.40 40.05
CA ASP A 506 -21.88 -13.33 39.87
C ASP A 506 -23.31 -13.81 40.15
N HIS A 507 -24.11 -14.29 39.19
CA HIS A 507 -25.46 -14.80 39.47
C HIS A 507 -25.59 -16.26 39.07
N GLY A 508 -26.11 -17.14 39.92
CA GLY A 508 -26.32 -18.55 39.57
C GLY A 508 -25.82 -19.49 40.65
N ASP A 509 -26.19 -20.76 40.58
CA ASP A 509 -25.55 -21.78 41.43
C ASP A 509 -24.23 -22.21 40.76
N ASP A 510 -23.12 -21.54 41.08
CA ASP A 510 -21.85 -21.66 40.34
C ASP A 510 -20.94 -22.79 40.85
N THR A 511 -20.11 -23.33 39.95
CA THR A 511 -19.03 -24.26 40.31
C THR A 511 -17.68 -23.65 39.98
N ILE A 512 -16.90 -23.33 41.02
CA ILE A 512 -15.63 -22.60 40.91
C ILE A 512 -14.47 -23.44 41.46
N ASP A 513 -13.38 -23.54 40.70
CA ASP A 513 -12.08 -24.12 41.11
C ASP A 513 -10.96 -23.10 40.87
N GLY A 514 -10.38 -22.54 41.93
CA GLY A 514 -9.29 -21.56 41.85
C GLY A 514 -8.01 -22.15 41.25
N GLY A 515 -7.58 -23.30 41.76
CA GLY A 515 -6.43 -24.04 41.24
C GLY A 515 -5.17 -23.85 42.10
N ASP A 516 -4.01 -23.65 41.47
CA ASP A 516 -2.75 -23.42 42.18
C ASP A 516 -2.44 -21.91 42.19
N GLY A 517 -2.41 -21.26 43.35
CA GLY A 517 -2.44 -19.81 43.37
C GLY A 517 -2.45 -19.15 44.73
N ASN A 518 -2.72 -17.87 44.77
CA ASN A 518 -3.34 -17.25 45.94
C ASN A 518 -4.55 -16.53 45.38
N ASP A 519 -5.65 -17.24 45.30
CA ASP A 519 -6.77 -16.84 44.46
C ASP A 519 -7.72 -15.95 45.24
N THR A 520 -8.39 -15.04 44.53
CA THR A 520 -9.47 -14.23 45.10
C THR A 520 -10.76 -14.60 44.40
N ILE A 521 -11.69 -15.21 45.14
CA ILE A 521 -12.92 -15.80 44.61
C ILE A 521 -14.12 -15.15 45.29
N ASN A 522 -15.09 -14.72 44.48
CA ASN A 522 -16.45 -14.37 44.93
C ASN A 522 -17.44 -15.32 44.24
N GLY A 523 -18.25 -16.04 45.04
CA GLY A 523 -19.34 -16.88 44.55
C GLY A 523 -20.40 -16.03 43.86
N GLY A 524 -21.18 -15.30 44.66
CA GLY A 524 -22.13 -14.33 44.15
C GLY A 524 -23.52 -14.58 44.72
N ASP A 525 -24.55 -14.44 43.90
CA ASP A 525 -25.92 -14.82 44.24
C ASP A 525 -26.15 -16.31 43.87
N GLY A 526 -26.36 -17.20 44.83
CA GLY A 526 -26.67 -18.61 44.53
C GLY A 526 -26.12 -19.59 45.55
N ASN A 527 -26.30 -20.89 45.33
CA ASN A 527 -25.71 -21.91 46.19
C ASN A 527 -24.47 -22.47 45.52
N ASP A 528 -23.33 -21.89 45.85
CA ASP A 528 -22.11 -22.11 45.10
C ASP A 528 -21.30 -23.29 45.62
N VAL A 529 -20.53 -23.90 44.71
CA VAL A 529 -19.54 -24.92 45.04
C VAL A 529 -18.16 -24.38 44.71
N ILE A 530 -17.41 -24.00 45.74
CA ILE A 530 -16.12 -23.32 45.58
C ILE A 530 -14.98 -24.20 46.13
N THR A 531 -13.96 -24.41 45.31
CA THR A 531 -12.66 -24.97 45.71
C THR A 531 -11.58 -23.92 45.52
N GLY A 532 -10.81 -23.60 46.57
CA GLY A 532 -9.66 -22.68 46.49
C GLY A 532 -8.49 -23.35 45.77
N GLY A 533 -7.94 -24.39 46.39
CA GLY A 533 -6.94 -25.26 45.79
C GLY A 533 -5.62 -25.25 46.57
N LEU A 534 -4.51 -24.93 45.92
CA LEU A 534 -3.20 -24.79 46.58
C LEU A 534 -2.82 -23.32 46.74
N GLY A 535 -2.35 -22.96 47.93
CA GLY A 535 -1.81 -21.65 48.27
C GLY A 535 -2.75 -20.87 49.19
N ASN A 536 -2.61 -19.56 49.34
CA ASN A 536 -3.36 -18.82 50.37
C ASN A 536 -4.52 -18.06 49.75
N ASP A 537 -5.71 -18.64 49.83
CA ASP A 537 -6.86 -18.15 49.07
C ASP A 537 -7.74 -17.20 49.90
N ALA A 538 -8.44 -16.32 49.20
CA ALA A 538 -9.39 -15.36 49.73
C ALA A 538 -10.75 -15.60 49.08
N ILE A 539 -11.68 -16.22 49.80
CA ILE A 539 -12.96 -16.71 49.28
C ILE A 539 -14.11 -16.01 50.02
N ASP A 540 -15.07 -15.48 49.25
CA ASP A 540 -16.34 -14.91 49.72
C ASP A 540 -17.49 -15.66 49.03
N GLY A 541 -18.32 -16.39 49.79
CA GLY A 541 -19.49 -17.10 49.25
C GLY A 541 -20.60 -16.14 48.81
N SER A 542 -20.73 -15.01 49.51
CA SER A 542 -21.77 -13.99 49.29
C SER A 542 -23.18 -14.47 49.68
N ASP A 543 -24.15 -14.52 48.76
CA ASP A 543 -25.56 -14.76 49.09
C ASP A 543 -25.95 -16.20 48.72
N GLY A 544 -26.33 -17.04 49.68
CA GLY A 544 -26.92 -18.37 49.45
C GLY A 544 -26.35 -19.45 50.35
N ASN A 545 -26.56 -20.73 50.02
CA ASN A 545 -26.06 -21.83 50.89
C ASN A 545 -24.85 -22.48 50.24
N ASP A 546 -23.67 -22.00 50.60
CA ASP A 546 -22.46 -22.31 49.86
C ASP A 546 -21.74 -23.53 50.42
N ASN A 547 -21.00 -24.22 49.55
CA ASN A 547 -20.13 -25.32 49.92
C ASN A 547 -18.70 -25.02 49.51
N ILE A 548 -17.94 -24.49 50.46
CA ILE A 548 -16.60 -23.96 50.26
C ILE A 548 -15.55 -24.92 50.84
N ASN A 549 -14.53 -25.22 50.04
CA ASN A 549 -13.35 -25.97 50.44
C ASN A 549 -12.08 -25.25 49.97
N SER A 550 -11.41 -24.50 50.85
CA SER A 550 -10.26 -23.68 50.45
C SER A 550 -9.02 -24.51 50.09
N GLY A 551 -8.85 -25.71 50.63
CA GLY A 551 -7.77 -26.61 50.22
C GLY A 551 -6.52 -26.52 51.10
N ALA A 552 -5.35 -26.26 50.53
CA ALA A 552 -4.09 -26.27 51.28
C ALA A 552 -3.44 -24.90 51.26
N GLY A 553 -3.19 -24.30 52.42
CA GLY A 553 -3.04 -22.86 52.41
C GLY A 553 -2.92 -22.19 53.75
N SER A 554 -3.22 -20.91 53.80
CA SER A 554 -3.53 -20.18 55.02
C SER A 554 -4.60 -19.20 54.62
N ASP A 555 -5.82 -19.71 54.59
CA ASP A 555 -6.88 -19.18 53.75
C ASP A 555 -7.76 -18.22 54.54
N THR A 556 -8.48 -17.36 53.83
CA THR A 556 -9.54 -16.52 54.38
C THR A 556 -10.84 -16.87 53.70
N ILE A 557 -11.81 -17.33 54.48
CA ILE A 557 -13.15 -17.72 54.01
C ILE A 557 -14.19 -16.87 54.72
N VAL A 558 -15.09 -16.29 53.95
CA VAL A 558 -16.35 -15.68 54.39
C VAL A 558 -17.47 -16.47 53.74
N GLY A 559 -18.38 -17.05 54.54
CA GLY A 559 -19.57 -17.75 54.07
C GLY A 559 -20.53 -16.75 53.45
N GLY A 560 -21.10 -15.87 54.27
CA GLY A 560 -21.95 -14.78 53.82
C GLY A 560 -23.36 -14.91 54.37
N ASP A 561 -24.36 -14.74 53.52
CA ASP A 561 -25.77 -14.85 53.88
C ASP A 561 -26.31 -16.24 53.51
N GLY A 562 -26.52 -17.14 54.49
CA GLY A 562 -27.21 -18.41 54.30
C GLY A 562 -26.70 -19.52 55.20
N SER A 563 -26.97 -20.78 54.85
CA SER A 563 -26.53 -21.92 55.67
C SER A 563 -25.35 -22.62 55.01
N ASP A 564 -24.15 -22.20 55.37
CA ASP A 564 -22.95 -22.56 54.63
C ASP A 564 -22.26 -23.81 55.16
N THR A 565 -21.52 -24.48 54.28
CA THR A 565 -20.59 -25.56 54.63
C THR A 565 -19.17 -25.14 54.29
N LEU A 566 -18.38 -24.81 55.32
CA LEU A 566 -17.05 -24.22 55.17
C LEU A 566 -15.96 -25.18 55.64
N LYS A 567 -14.94 -25.40 54.80
CA LYS A 567 -13.76 -26.23 55.10
C LYS A 567 -12.47 -25.48 54.82
N GLY A 568 -11.64 -25.24 55.84
CA GLY A 568 -10.34 -24.57 55.72
C GLY A 568 -9.21 -25.46 55.20
N GLY A 569 -9.34 -26.78 55.40
CA GLY A 569 -8.43 -27.75 54.83
C GLY A 569 -7.09 -27.86 55.56
N ALA A 570 -5.99 -27.36 54.99
CA ALA A 570 -4.67 -27.52 55.58
C ALA A 570 -3.92 -26.21 55.71
N GLY A 571 -3.93 -25.62 56.90
CA GLY A 571 -2.86 -24.73 57.31
C GLY A 571 -3.25 -23.85 58.48
N ARG A 572 -3.33 -22.54 58.28
CA ARG A 572 -3.70 -21.61 59.36
C ARG A 572 -4.75 -20.66 58.82
N ASP A 573 -5.98 -21.02 59.05
CA ASP A 573 -7.09 -20.50 58.27
C ASP A 573 -7.92 -19.51 59.10
N LEU A 574 -8.58 -18.57 58.43
CA LEU A 574 -9.54 -17.63 58.99
C LEU A 574 -10.90 -17.91 58.35
N ILE A 575 -11.87 -18.37 59.14
CA ILE A 575 -13.18 -18.78 58.62
C ILE A 575 -14.29 -18.06 59.38
N LEU A 576 -15.13 -17.34 58.64
CA LEU A 576 -16.29 -16.62 59.15
C LEU A 576 -17.56 -17.15 58.47
N GLY A 577 -18.54 -17.60 59.26
CA GLY A 577 -19.86 -17.98 58.74
C GLY A 577 -20.70 -16.77 58.31
N GLU A 578 -20.70 -15.72 59.14
CA GLU A 578 -21.54 -14.52 59.03
C GLU A 578 -23.04 -14.80 59.32
N ASP A 579 -23.96 -14.71 58.37
CA ASP A 579 -25.41 -14.79 58.62
C ASP A 579 -25.97 -16.19 58.28
N GLY A 580 -26.55 -16.89 59.25
CA GLY A 580 -27.32 -18.12 59.05
C GLY A 580 -26.76 -19.33 59.80
N ASP A 581 -27.33 -20.52 59.58
CA ASP A 581 -26.96 -21.71 60.37
C ASP A 581 -25.83 -22.49 59.69
N ASP A 582 -24.58 -22.25 60.10
CA ASP A 582 -23.39 -22.73 59.38
C ASP A 582 -22.82 -24.05 59.89
N SER A 583 -22.09 -24.75 59.02
CA SER A 583 -21.29 -25.93 59.31
C SER A 583 -19.83 -25.70 58.96
N ILE A 584 -19.00 -25.40 59.97
CA ILE A 584 -17.61 -25.00 59.78
C ILE A 584 -16.66 -26.08 60.30
N ASP A 585 -15.68 -26.49 59.49
CA ASP A 585 -14.59 -27.40 59.87
C ASP A 585 -13.25 -26.82 59.43
N GLY A 586 -12.48 -26.28 60.38
CA GLY A 586 -11.17 -25.67 60.12
C GLY A 586 -10.26 -26.62 59.36
N GLN A 587 -10.15 -27.86 59.86
CA GLN A 587 -9.20 -28.89 59.40
C GLN A 587 -7.74 -28.38 59.39
N GLY A 588 -6.79 -29.26 59.74
CA GLY A 588 -5.38 -28.84 59.68
C GLY A 588 -4.95 -28.01 60.89
N GLY A 589 -4.21 -26.92 60.71
CA GLY A 589 -3.23 -26.41 61.67
C GLY A 589 -3.76 -25.62 62.88
N VAL A 590 -3.68 -24.28 62.84
CA VAL A 590 -4.08 -23.42 63.96
C VAL A 590 -4.85 -22.24 63.42
N ASP A 591 -6.16 -22.33 63.58
CA ASP A 591 -7.13 -21.56 62.83
C ASP A 591 -7.78 -20.45 63.69
N THR A 592 -8.58 -19.63 63.05
CA THR A 592 -9.45 -18.63 63.69
C THR A 592 -10.84 -18.77 63.08
N VAL A 593 -11.78 -19.28 63.86
CA VAL A 593 -13.12 -19.63 63.36
C VAL A 593 -14.19 -18.85 64.13
N ALA A 594 -15.14 -18.28 63.41
CA ALA A 594 -16.36 -17.72 63.99
C ALA A 594 -17.57 -18.14 63.14
N GLY A 595 -18.62 -18.66 63.78
CA GLY A 595 -19.91 -18.86 63.10
C GLY A 595 -20.69 -17.55 62.96
N ASN A 596 -20.49 -16.63 63.91
CA ASN A 596 -21.20 -15.35 63.98
C ASN A 596 -22.73 -15.48 64.23
N GLN A 597 -23.60 -15.22 63.25
CA GLN A 597 -25.04 -15.06 63.46
C GLN A 597 -25.82 -16.32 63.08
N GLY A 598 -26.04 -17.24 64.01
CA GLY A 598 -26.95 -18.35 63.77
C GLY A 598 -26.86 -19.45 64.79
N ALA A 599 -27.31 -20.64 64.39
CA ALA A 599 -27.15 -21.88 65.15
C ALA A 599 -26.05 -22.76 64.55
N ASP A 600 -24.81 -22.34 64.74
CA ASP A 600 -23.66 -22.86 64.01
C ASP A 600 -23.13 -24.19 64.59
N THR A 601 -22.59 -25.02 63.71
CA THR A 601 -21.91 -26.27 64.03
C THR A 601 -20.43 -26.14 63.67
N ILE A 602 -19.58 -25.92 64.68
CA ILE A 602 -18.14 -25.74 64.49
C ILE A 602 -17.39 -27.00 64.92
N GLY A 603 -16.69 -27.61 63.96
CA GLY A 603 -15.91 -28.82 64.04
C GLY A 603 -14.42 -28.61 64.32
N ASP A 604 -14.05 -27.65 65.18
CA ASP A 604 -12.65 -27.28 65.43
C ASP A 604 -12.28 -27.25 66.95
N SER A 605 -11.00 -27.04 67.29
CA SER A 605 -10.59 -26.98 68.69
C SER A 605 -11.20 -25.75 69.39
N PRO A 606 -11.71 -25.87 70.63
CA PRO A 606 -12.28 -24.73 71.35
C PRO A 606 -11.33 -23.54 71.60
N SER A 607 -10.03 -23.68 71.32
CA SER A 607 -9.05 -22.59 71.40
C SER A 607 -8.92 -21.76 70.13
N GLU A 608 -9.44 -22.26 69.02
CA GLU A 608 -9.38 -21.64 67.67
C GLU A 608 -10.70 -20.93 67.34
N ILE A 609 -11.76 -21.19 68.11
CA ILE A 609 -13.06 -20.53 67.99
C ILE A 609 -13.04 -19.15 68.68
N ASP A 610 -13.20 -18.07 67.91
CA ASP A 610 -13.33 -16.68 68.36
C ASP A 610 -14.55 -16.00 67.72
N GLU A 611 -15.73 -16.24 68.28
CA GLU A 611 -17.01 -15.61 67.88
C GLU A 611 -17.05 -14.07 68.00
N THR A 612 -16.00 -13.45 68.54
CA THR A 612 -15.90 -11.99 68.63
C THR A 612 -15.05 -11.38 67.54
N PHE A 613 -14.40 -12.22 66.72
CA PHE A 613 -13.62 -11.78 65.59
C PHE A 613 -14.50 -11.06 64.57
N VAL A 614 -13.99 -9.97 64.01
CA VAL A 614 -14.63 -9.21 62.95
C VAL A 614 -13.57 -8.89 61.91
N LEU A 615 -13.87 -9.18 60.64
CA LEU A 615 -12.95 -8.91 59.55
C LEU A 615 -12.61 -7.41 59.48
N PRO A 616 -11.33 -7.02 59.34
CA PRO A 616 -10.97 -5.62 59.15
C PRO A 616 -11.67 -5.04 57.91
N ALA A 617 -12.27 -3.84 58.04
CA ALA A 617 -13.03 -3.22 56.96
C ALA A 617 -12.23 -3.06 55.63
N SER A 618 -10.92 -2.88 55.72
CA SER A 618 -10.03 -2.81 54.55
C SER A 618 -9.92 -4.14 53.80
N LEU A 619 -9.97 -5.28 54.50
CA LEU A 619 -9.91 -6.60 53.90
C LEU A 619 -11.27 -6.98 53.30
N ARG A 620 -12.36 -6.64 53.98
CA ARG A 620 -13.72 -6.77 53.43
C ARG A 620 -13.88 -5.96 52.13
N THR A 621 -13.33 -4.75 52.08
CA THR A 621 -13.35 -3.94 50.84
C THR A 621 -12.62 -4.63 49.68
N ILE A 622 -11.62 -5.50 49.93
CA ILE A 622 -10.91 -6.22 48.87
C ILE A 622 -11.77 -7.38 48.33
N LEU A 623 -12.39 -8.16 49.22
CA LEU A 623 -13.30 -9.26 48.86
C LEU A 623 -14.52 -8.75 48.08
N ASN A 624 -15.12 -7.64 48.52
CA ASN A 624 -16.27 -7.01 47.83
C ASN A 624 -15.90 -6.20 46.57
N ALA A 625 -14.61 -6.08 46.20
CA ALA A 625 -14.18 -5.26 45.05
C ALA A 625 -13.95 -6.08 43.77
N LEU A 626 -14.40 -7.34 43.75
CA LEU A 626 -14.29 -8.23 42.60
C LEU A 626 -15.27 -7.87 41.48
#